data_AF-A0A524QKA1-F1
#
_entry.id   AF-A0A524QKA1-F1
#
_cell.length_a   1.000
_cell.length_b   1.000
_cell.length_c   1.000
_cell.angle_alpha   90.00
_cell.angle_beta   90.00
_cell.angle_gamma   90.00
#
_symmetry.space_group_name_H-M   'P 1'
#
loop_
_entity.id
_entity.type
_entity.pdbx_description
1 polymer ?
#
loop_
_entity_poly.entity_id
_entity_poly.type
_entity_poly.pdbx_seq_one_letter_code
_entity_poly.pdbx_strand_id
1 'polypeptide(L)' 'MGSTKSDIARAVINHPVRGRYVAAHPMAGTEYSGPAAAIDMLFSNKIAIICDRERSDVDALNLITA' A
#
# COMPACT_ATOMS: atom_id res chain seq x y z
N MET A 1 3.76 1.75 -6.85
CA MET A 1 3.89 1.03 -5.56
C MET A 1 5.23 1.41 -4.95
N GLY A 2 5.27 1.83 -3.68
CA GLY A 2 6.50 2.33 -3.05
C GLY A 2 7.06 1.38 -1.98
N SER A 3 8.39 1.31 -1.85
CA SER A 3 9.09 0.54 -0.81
C SER A 3 9.20 1.28 0.52
N THR A 4 9.22 2.61 0.47
CA THR A 4 9.12 3.48 1.64
C THR A 4 7.72 4.08 1.74
N LYS A 5 7.32 4.50 2.95
CA LYS A 5 6.00 5.10 3.19
C LYS A 5 6.04 6.43 3.93
N SER A 6 7.10 6.72 4.67
CA SER A 6 7.16 7.87 5.56
C SER A 6 6.90 9.20 4.85
N ASP A 7 7.55 9.46 3.73
CA ASP A 7 7.43 10.76 3.05
C ASP A 7 6.07 10.95 2.39
N ILE A 8 5.56 9.91 1.72
CA ILE A 8 4.22 9.96 1.12
C ILE A 8 3.11 10.02 2.18
N ALA A 9 3.26 9.32 3.31
CA ALA A 9 2.33 9.40 4.43
C ALA A 9 2.34 10.80 5.08
N ARG A 10 3.50 11.44 5.17
CA ARG A 10 3.65 12.82 5.65
C ARG A 10 3.00 13.81 4.70
N ALA A 11 3.16 13.63 3.39
CA ALA A 11 2.59 14.53 2.37
C ALA A 11 1.06 14.64 2.45
N VAL A 12 0.38 13.56 2.88
CA VAL A 12 -1.09 13.54 2.97
C VAL A 12 -1.64 13.81 4.38
N ILE A 13 -0.79 14.09 5.38
CA ILE A 13 -1.19 14.09 6.79
C ILE A 13 -2.34 15.07 7.11
N ASN A 14 -2.37 16.23 6.44
CA ASN A 14 -3.38 17.27 6.64
C ASN A 14 -4.49 17.24 5.56
N HIS A 15 -4.55 16.18 4.75
CA HIS A 15 -5.56 16.07 3.72
C HIS A 15 -6.95 15.87 4.35
N PRO A 16 -8.00 16.58 3.90
CA PRO A 16 -9.35 16.47 4.48
C PRO A 16 -9.92 15.04 4.52
N VAL A 17 -9.44 14.18 3.62
CA VAL A 17 -9.81 12.76 3.58
C VAL A 17 -8.61 11.83 3.84
N ARG A 18 -7.69 12.21 4.74
CA ARG A 18 -6.52 11.40 5.12
C ARG A 18 -6.88 9.96 5.49
N GLY A 19 -8.02 9.75 6.15
CA GLY A 19 -8.52 8.41 6.51
C GLY A 19 -8.70 7.46 5.32
N ARG A 20 -8.85 7.99 4.10
CA ARG A 20 -9.00 7.21 2.86
C ARG A 20 -7.67 6.72 2.28
N TYR A 21 -6.54 7.23 2.77
CA TYR A 21 -5.24 6.77 2.34
C TYR A 21 -4.72 5.65 3.25
N VAL A 22 -4.74 4.41 2.74
CA VAL A 22 -4.16 3.25 3.43
C VAL A 22 -2.75 3.00 2.89
N ALA A 23 -1.73 3.28 3.70
CA ALA A 23 -0.34 3.05 3.30
C ALA A 23 -0.02 1.56 3.38
N ALA A 24 0.28 0.93 2.24
CA ALA A 24 0.61 -0.50 2.17
C ALA A 24 1.87 -0.77 1.35
N HIS A 25 2.68 -1.75 1.75
CA HIS A 25 3.86 -2.24 1.04
C HIS A 25 3.78 -3.76 0.84
N PRO A 26 3.43 -4.25 -0.36
CA PRO A 26 3.57 -5.65 -0.67
C PRO A 26 5.05 -5.99 -0.89
N MET A 27 5.53 -7.00 -0.17
CA MET A 27 6.88 -7.57 -0.27
C MET A 27 6.93 -8.50 -1.48
N ALA A 28 6.71 -7.96 -2.68
CA ALA A 28 6.64 -8.70 -3.93
C ALA A 28 7.22 -7.86 -5.07
N GLY A 29 8.05 -8.49 -5.90
CA GLY A 29 8.69 -7.86 -7.06
C GLY A 29 9.82 -8.71 -7.61
N THR A 30 10.37 -8.26 -8.72
CA THR A 30 11.58 -8.79 -9.36
C THR A 30 12.49 -7.62 -9.71
N GLU A 31 13.68 -7.91 -10.23
CA GLU A 31 14.61 -6.92 -10.77
C GLU A 31 14.16 -6.30 -12.11
N TYR A 32 13.05 -6.77 -12.69
CA TYR A 32 12.52 -6.31 -13.98
C TYR A 32 11.46 -5.22 -13.83
N SER A 33 11.43 -4.28 -14.78
CA SER A 33 10.56 -3.09 -14.72
C SER A 33 9.68 -2.94 -15.97
N GLY A 34 8.57 -2.23 -15.80
CA GLY A 34 7.64 -1.86 -16.86
C GLY A 34 6.46 -2.85 -17.02
N PRO A 35 5.40 -2.46 -17.74
CA PRO A 35 4.18 -3.27 -17.88
C PRO A 35 4.42 -4.66 -18.50
N ALA A 36 5.41 -4.78 -19.38
CA ALA A 36 5.78 -6.05 -20.02
C ALA A 36 6.39 -7.07 -19.03
N ALA A 37 6.87 -6.63 -17.87
CA ALA A 37 7.39 -7.50 -16.80
C ALA A 37 6.33 -7.90 -15.78
N ALA A 38 5.04 -7.62 -16.04
CA ALA A 38 3.96 -8.02 -15.14
C ALA A 38 3.85 -9.54 -15.06
N ILE A 39 3.79 -10.06 -13.83
CA ILE A 39 3.66 -11.49 -13.55
C ILE A 39 2.25 -11.73 -13.01
N ASP A 40 1.54 -12.70 -13.60
CA ASP A 40 0.25 -13.11 -13.08
C ASP A 40 0.39 -13.62 -11.64
N MET A 41 -0.60 -13.33 -10.79
CA MET A 41 -0.61 -13.73 -9.38
C MET A 41 0.61 -13.25 -8.57
N LEU A 42 1.31 -12.17 -8.98
CA LEU A 42 2.52 -11.65 -8.31
C LEU A 42 2.36 -11.47 -6.79
N PHE A 43 1.18 -11.04 -6.34
CA PHE A 43 0.89 -10.75 -4.94
C PHE A 43 0.29 -11.93 -4.17
N SER A 44 -0.06 -13.03 -4.84
CA SER A 44 -0.69 -14.19 -4.22
C SER A 44 0.24 -14.85 -3.21
N ASN A 45 -0.26 -15.10 -1.99
CA ASN A 45 0.50 -15.65 -0.87
C ASN A 45 1.79 -14.87 -0.54
N LYS A 46 1.82 -13.55 -0.84
CA LYS A 46 2.92 -12.66 -0.44
C LYS A 46 2.52 -11.82 0.75
N ILE A 47 3.51 -11.46 1.56
CA ILE A 47 3.32 -10.57 2.70
C ILE A 47 3.07 -9.15 2.18
N ALA A 48 2.08 -8.47 2.74
CA ALA A 48 1.90 -7.03 2.60
C ALA A 48 1.87 -6.37 3.97
N ILE A 49 2.67 -5.30 4.13
CA ILE A 49 2.76 -4.53 5.36
C ILE A 49 1.80 -3.36 5.26
N ILE A 50 0.91 -3.22 6.25
CA ILE A 50 0.10 -2.01 6.43
C ILE A 50 0.82 -1.09 7.42
N CYS A 51 1.02 0.16 7.02
CA CYS A 51 1.69 1.18 7.83
C CYS A 51 0.67 2.16 8.41
N ASP A 52 0.87 2.59 9.66
CA ASP A 52 0.05 3.59 10.36
C ASP A 52 -1.46 3.30 10.24
N ARG A 53 -1.86 2.05 10.50
CA ARG A 53 -3.24 1.56 10.32
C ARG A 53 -4.28 2.43 11.02
N GLU A 54 -3.91 2.99 12.16
CA GLU A 54 -4.72 3.88 13.00
C GLU A 54 -5.03 5.24 12.36
N ARG A 55 -4.33 5.59 11.28
CA ARG A 55 -4.59 6.81 10.50
C ARG A 55 -5.54 6.58 9.33
N SER A 56 -6.05 5.37 9.16
CA SER A 56 -6.99 4.99 8.11
C SER A 56 -8.39 4.78 8.68
N ASP A 57 -9.41 5.10 7.90
CA ASP A 57 -10.80 4.81 8.27
C ASP A 57 -11.00 3.29 8.32
N VAL A 58 -11.82 2.81 9.26
CA VAL A 58 -12.04 1.38 9.49
C VAL A 58 -12.58 0.67 8.25
N ASP A 59 -13.49 1.31 7.51
CA ASP A 59 -14.05 0.76 6.28
C ASP A 59 -13.00 0.70 5.16
N ALA A 60 -12.13 1.69 5.05
CA ALA A 60 -11.03 1.70 4.08
C ALA A 60 -10.00 0.60 4.38
N LEU A 61 -9.68 0.38 5.67
CA LEU A 61 -8.79 -0.69 6.08
C LEU A 61 -9.40 -2.07 5.78
N ASN A 62 -10.66 -2.28 6.16
CA ASN A 62 -11.34 -3.56 5.94
C ASN A 62 -11.44 -3.93 4.45
N LEU A 63 -11.62 -2.95 3.56
CA LEU A 63 -11.70 -3.18 2.11
C LEU A 63 -10.46 -3.88 1.55
N ILE A 64 -9.28 -3.65 2.13
CA ILE A 64 -8.00 -4.17 1.61
C ILE A 64 -7.40 -5.30 2.45
N THR A 65 -8.00 -5.63 3.61
CA THR A 65 -7.52 -6.69 4.51
C THR A 65 -8.52 -7.84 4.69
N ALA A 66 -9.72 -7.74 4.11
CA ALA A 66 -10.74 -8.79 4.13
C ALA A 66 -10.46 -9.92 3.13
#